data_AF-A0A0G1NAM6-F1
#
_entry.id   AF-A0A0G1NAM6-F1
#
_cell.length_a   1.000
_cell.length_b   1.000
_cell.length_c   1.000
_cell.angle_alpha   90.00
_cell.angle_beta   90.00
_cell.angle_gamma   90.00
#
_symmetry.space_group_name_H-M   'P 1'
#
loop_
_entity.id
_entity.type
_entity.pdbx_description
1 polymer ?
#
loop_
_entity_poly.entity_id
_entity_poly.type
_entity_poly.pdbx_seq_one_letter_code
_entity_poly.pdbx_strand_id
1 'polypeptide(L)'
;MSPKISVCIPTYNGEAFLENCLKSVLSQTIQDIEVVIADDIVPYVVDSTVTKQGKYIPLVNIKIISEEEGRGNPPDYYLLTIWNYKDEIIRKVRSWGNTKTKFILPHPKVQIIG
;
A
#
# COMPACT_ATOMS: atom_id res chain seq x y z
N MET A 1 -17.18 -18.96 -8.36
CA MET A 1 -16.28 -19.95 -7.73
C MET A 1 -15.02 -19.21 -7.31
N SER A 2 -14.40 -19.59 -6.19
CA SER A 2 -13.07 -19.09 -5.82
C SER A 2 -12.03 -19.80 -6.69
N PRO A 3 -10.99 -19.10 -7.20
CA PRO A 3 -9.96 -19.71 -8.02
C PRO A 3 -9.23 -20.81 -7.23
N LYS A 4 -8.71 -21.83 -7.92
CA LYS A 4 -7.87 -22.85 -7.27
C LYS A 4 -6.55 -22.29 -6.79
N ILE A 5 -5.99 -21.33 -7.52
CA ILE A 5 -4.70 -20.69 -7.23
C ILE A 5 -4.78 -19.20 -7.57
N SER A 6 -4.28 -18.34 -6.68
CA SER A 6 -4.04 -16.92 -6.98
C SER A 6 -2.53 -16.66 -7.08
N VAL A 7 -2.08 -16.08 -8.19
CA VAL A 7 -0.69 -15.68 -8.43
C VAL A 7 -0.59 -14.17 -8.26
N CYS A 8 0.05 -13.74 -7.17
CA CYS A 8 0.30 -12.34 -6.90
C CYS A 8 1.66 -11.92 -7.49
N ILE A 9 1.65 -10.99 -8.44
CA ILE A 9 2.83 -10.45 -9.13
C ILE A 9 3.03 -9.00 -8.67
N PRO A 10 3.84 -8.74 -7.64
CA PRO A 10 4.24 -7.38 -7.33
C PRO A 10 5.17 -6.88 -8.43
N THR A 11 4.80 -5.78 -9.10
CA THR A 11 5.65 -5.08 -10.04
C THR A 11 6.10 -3.78 -9.41
N TYR A 12 7.40 -3.54 -9.42
CA TYR A 12 7.98 -2.25 -9.07
C TYR A 12 9.03 -1.96 -10.14
N ASN A 13 8.72 -1.06 -11.08
CA ASN A 13 9.50 -0.85 -12.30
C ASN A 13 9.78 -2.17 -13.06
N GLY A 14 8.88 -3.15 -12.95
CA GLY A 14 9.04 -4.52 -13.45
C GLY A 14 8.55 -4.74 -14.88
N GLU A 15 8.20 -3.66 -15.59
CA GLU A 15 7.57 -3.68 -16.91
C GLU A 15 8.33 -4.58 -17.90
N ALA A 16 9.67 -4.51 -17.89
CA ALA A 16 10.54 -5.30 -18.76
C ALA A 16 10.41 -6.83 -18.58
N PHE A 17 9.93 -7.29 -17.42
CA PHE A 17 9.81 -8.71 -17.09
C PHE A 17 8.36 -9.19 -17.01
N LEU A 18 7.40 -8.27 -16.94
CA LEU A 18 5.99 -8.59 -16.71
C LEU A 18 5.42 -9.50 -17.81
N GLU A 19 5.73 -9.23 -19.08
CA GLU A 19 5.25 -10.04 -20.20
C GLU A 19 5.72 -11.50 -20.09
N ASN A 20 7.01 -11.72 -19.82
CA ASN A 20 7.57 -13.07 -19.68
C ASN A 20 7.02 -13.78 -18.43
N CYS A 21 6.81 -13.04 -17.34
CA CYS A 21 6.16 -13.57 -16.14
C CYS A 21 4.74 -14.05 -16.44
N LEU A 22 3.94 -13.24 -17.13
CA LEU A 22 2.56 -13.59 -17.49
C LEU A 22 2.51 -14.78 -18.46
N LYS A 23 3.38 -14.83 -19.47
CA LYS A 23 3.50 -16.00 -20.36
C LYS A 23 3.81 -17.27 -19.57
N SER A 24 4.70 -17.19 -18.58
CA SER A 24 5.02 -18.31 -17.70
C SER A 24 3.80 -18.79 -16.92
N VAL A 25 3.05 -17.87 -16.30
CA VAL A 25 1.83 -18.17 -15.52
C VAL A 25 0.73 -18.77 -16.39
N LEU A 26 0.50 -18.23 -17.59
CA LEU A 26 -0.55 -18.71 -18.50
C LEU A 26 -0.23 -20.10 -19.08
N SER A 27 1.05 -20.48 -19.14
CA SER A 27 1.50 -21.79 -19.64
C SER A 27 1.40 -22.93 -18.61
N GLN A 28 0.96 -22.66 -17.37
CA GLN A 28 0.89 -23.67 -16.32
C GLN A 28 -0.17 -24.73 -16.59
N THR A 29 -0.02 -25.93 -16.00
CA THR A 29 -0.94 -27.06 -16.22
C THR A 29 -2.30 -26.86 -15.58
N ILE A 30 -2.39 -26.09 -14.49
CA ILE A 30 -3.64 -25.64 -13.88
C ILE A 30 -4.04 -24.33 -14.55
N GLN A 31 -5.28 -24.23 -15.01
CA GLN A 31 -5.78 -23.06 -15.75
C GLN A 31 -6.82 -22.24 -14.97
N ASP A 32 -7.33 -22.78 -13.85
CA ASP A 32 -8.21 -22.07 -12.92
C ASP A 32 -7.36 -21.21 -11.96
N ILE A 33 -6.78 -20.15 -12.52
CA ILE A 33 -5.84 -19.24 -11.87
C ILE A 33 -6.39 -17.82 -11.89
N GLU A 34 -6.33 -17.13 -10.75
CA GLU A 34 -6.46 -15.68 -10.66
C GLU A 34 -5.06 -15.06 -10.69
N VAL A 35 -4.85 -14.05 -11.54
CA VAL A 35 -3.59 -13.29 -11.59
C VAL A 35 -3.84 -11.90 -11.04
N VAL A 36 -3.14 -11.53 -9.98
CA VAL A 36 -3.20 -10.21 -9.35
C VAL A 36 -1.87 -9.51 -9.58
N ILE A 37 -1.85 -8.51 -10.46
CA ILE A 37 -0.67 -7.66 -10.67
C ILE A 37 -0.82 -6.43 -9.78
N ALA A 38 0.20 -6.12 -8.99
CA ALA A 38 0.21 -4.98 -8.10
C ALA A 38 1.40 -4.07 -8.45
N ASP A 39 1.13 -2.98 -9.16
CA ASP A 39 2.10 -1.94 -9.52
C ASP A 39 1.95 -0.73 -8.61
N ASP A 40 3.05 -0.26 -8.02
CA ASP A 40 3.15 0.94 -7.15
C ASP A 40 1.93 1.20 -6.22
N ILE A 41 1.84 0.39 -5.16
CA ILE A 41 0.68 0.41 -4.25
C ILE A 41 0.65 1.61 -3.28
N VAL A 42 1.74 2.36 -3.12
CA VAL A 42 1.83 3.46 -2.15
C VAL A 42 2.46 4.70 -2.81
N PRO A 43 1.67 5.75 -3.10
CA PRO A 43 2.18 6.94 -3.78
C PRO A 43 3.05 7.84 -2.90
N TYR A 44 2.89 7.76 -1.57
CA TYR A 44 3.65 8.57 -0.61
C TYR A 44 3.61 7.96 0.81
N VAL A 45 4.55 8.40 1.65
CA VAL A 45 4.54 8.20 3.10
C VAL A 45 4.29 9.54 3.78
N VAL A 46 3.35 9.59 4.71
CA VAL A 46 3.17 10.76 5.59
C VAL A 46 4.02 10.58 6.84
N ASP A 47 4.91 11.53 7.14
CA ASP A 47 5.78 11.49 8.33
C ASP A 47 5.88 12.89 8.98
N SER A 48 5.79 12.95 10.31
CA SER A 48 5.90 14.19 11.09
C SER A 48 7.34 14.72 11.22
N THR A 49 8.34 13.91 10.91
CA THR A 49 9.76 14.26 11.03
C THR A 49 10.18 15.20 9.89
N VAL A 50 10.36 16.48 10.20
CA VAL A 50 10.72 17.54 9.23
C VAL A 50 11.93 17.18 8.37
N THR A 51 12.97 16.56 8.96
CA THR A 51 14.19 16.20 8.22
C THR A 51 14.03 15.06 7.22
N LYS A 52 12.91 14.33 7.26
CA LYS A 52 12.55 13.29 6.28
C LYS A 52 11.69 13.81 5.14
N GLN A 53 10.90 14.86 5.38
CA GLN A 53 9.96 15.40 4.40
C GLN A 53 10.69 15.91 3.15
N GLY A 54 10.10 15.67 1.98
CA GLY A 54 10.70 15.98 0.68
C GLY A 54 11.76 14.97 0.22
N LYS A 55 12.16 14.01 1.06
CA LYS A 55 13.04 12.88 0.68
C LYS A 55 12.21 11.68 0.22
N TYR A 56 12.90 10.62 -0.17
CA TYR A 56 12.30 9.37 -0.61
C TYR A 56 12.70 8.22 0.31
N ILE A 57 11.79 7.27 0.48
CA ILE A 57 12.11 5.99 1.12
C ILE A 57 13.13 5.26 0.25
N PRO A 58 14.29 4.86 0.79
CA PRO A 58 15.30 4.12 0.04
C PRO A 58 14.73 2.84 -0.57
N LEU A 59 15.31 2.41 -1.70
CA LEU A 59 14.99 1.19 -2.46
C LEU A 59 13.63 1.19 -3.18
N VAL A 60 12.60 1.84 -2.63
CA VAL A 60 11.23 1.83 -3.20
C VAL A 60 10.79 3.17 -3.78
N ASN A 61 11.63 4.21 -3.71
CA ASN A 61 11.39 5.52 -4.32
C ASN A 61 10.03 6.17 -3.99
N ILE A 62 9.49 5.91 -2.79
CA ILE A 62 8.24 6.52 -2.32
C ILE A 62 8.55 7.86 -1.67
N LYS A 63 7.90 8.94 -2.12
CA LYS A 63 8.11 10.28 -1.56
C LYS A 63 7.57 10.37 -0.12
N ILE A 64 8.33 11.02 0.76
CA ILE A 64 7.90 11.36 2.11
C ILE A 64 7.32 12.78 2.11
N ILE A 65 6.04 12.90 2.45
CA ILE A 65 5.30 14.17 2.51
C ILE A 65 4.99 14.55 3.96
N SER A 66 4.68 15.82 4.18
CA SER A 66 4.24 16.33 5.48
C SER A 66 2.80 15.91 5.83
N GLU A 67 2.45 16.03 7.11
CA GLU A 67 1.06 15.80 7.56
C GLU A 67 0.07 16.80 6.98
N GLU A 68 0.50 18.04 6.72
CA GLU A 68 -0.32 19.06 6.09
C GLU A 68 -0.68 18.69 4.65
N GLU A 69 0.32 18.27 3.87
CA GLU A 69 0.09 17.75 2.50
C GLU A 69 -0.83 16.52 2.51
N GLY A 70 -0.58 15.56 3.41
CA GLY A 70 -1.41 14.36 3.55
C GLY A 70 -2.85 14.67 3.97
N ARG A 71 -3.05 15.71 4.79
CA ARG A 71 -4.38 16.19 5.20
C ARG A 71 -5.13 16.88 4.05
N GLY A 72 -4.42 17.59 3.17
CA GLY A 72 -5.03 18.29 2.03
C GLY A 72 -5.66 17.34 1.00
N ASN A 73 -5.13 16.12 0.88
CA ASN A 73 -5.66 15.09 -0.01
C ASN A 73 -5.58 13.69 0.63
N PRO A 74 -6.47 13.38 1.58
CA PRO A 74 -6.41 12.12 2.31
C PRO A 74 -6.83 10.94 1.42
N PRO A 75 -6.14 9.79 1.49
CA PRO A 75 -6.45 8.60 0.69
C PRO A 75 -7.64 7.85 1.28
N ASP A 76 -8.20 6.89 0.52
CA ASP A 76 -9.21 5.97 1.04
C ASP A 76 -8.67 5.07 2.15
N TYR A 77 -7.39 4.69 2.05
CA TYR A 77 -6.69 3.84 3.01
C TYR A 77 -5.30 4.37 3.35
N TYR A 78 -4.97 4.42 4.64
CA TYR A 78 -3.59 4.51 5.11
C TYR A 78 -3.09 3.13 5.51
N LEU A 79 -1.92 2.72 5.02
CA LEU A 79 -1.18 1.59 5.58
C LEU A 79 -0.42 2.04 6.84
N LEU A 80 -0.89 1.64 8.02
CA LEU A 80 -0.26 1.96 9.30
C LEU A 80 0.84 0.95 9.62
N THR A 81 2.04 1.20 9.09
CA THR A 81 3.23 0.39 9.41
C THR A 81 3.67 0.54 10.86
N ILE A 82 3.40 1.69 11.49
CA ILE A 82 3.67 1.96 12.91
C ILE A 82 2.44 1.60 13.76
N TRP A 83 2.00 0.34 13.62
CA TRP A 83 0.75 -0.19 14.17
C TRP A 83 0.63 -0.08 15.69
N ASN A 84 1.75 0.01 16.41
CA ASN A 84 1.77 0.16 17.87
C ASN A 84 1.30 1.54 18.36
N TYR A 85 1.25 2.56 17.49
CA TYR A 85 0.66 3.88 17.79
C TYR A 85 -0.70 4.11 17.11
N LYS A 86 -1.39 3.03 16.68
CA LYS A 86 -2.64 3.13 15.91
C LYS A 86 -3.68 4.08 16.52
N ASP A 87 -3.92 3.99 17.83
CA ASP A 87 -5.01 4.73 18.47
C ASP A 87 -4.72 6.23 18.55
N GLU A 88 -3.44 6.60 18.66
CA GLU A 88 -2.99 7.98 18.60
C GLU A 88 -3.11 8.54 17.17
N ILE A 89 -2.60 7.80 16.18
CA ILE A 89 -2.62 8.21 14.78
C ILE A 89 -4.06 8.35 14.28
N ILE A 90 -4.92 7.37 14.55
CA ILE A 90 -6.34 7.39 14.16
C ILE A 90 -7.03 8.60 14.80
N ARG A 91 -6.86 8.82 16.12
CA ARG A 91 -7.45 9.99 16.80
C ARG A 91 -6.98 11.30 16.17
N LYS A 92 -5.69 11.42 15.84
CA LYS A 92 -5.13 12.61 15.20
C LYS A 92 -5.76 12.85 13.82
N VAL A 93 -5.81 11.84 12.95
CA VAL A 93 -6.44 11.96 11.63
C VAL A 93 -7.93 12.30 11.75
N ARG A 94 -8.65 11.70 12.70
CA ARG A 94 -10.06 12.00 12.97
C ARG A 94 -10.24 13.43 13.46
N SER A 95 -9.31 13.97 14.26
CA SER A 95 -9.33 15.38 14.70
C SER A 95 -9.18 16.39 13.55
N TRP A 96 -8.63 15.97 12.40
CA TRP A 96 -8.56 16.79 11.20
C TRP A 96 -9.91 16.92 10.48
N GLY A 97 -10.96 16.25 10.97
CA GLY A 97 -12.28 16.16 10.34
C GLY A 97 -12.38 15.01 9.32
N ASN A 98 -11.32 14.21 9.15
CA ASN A 98 -11.32 13.10 8.22
C ASN A 98 -11.95 11.85 8.85
N THR A 99 -13.19 11.56 8.47
CA THR A 99 -13.96 10.38 8.90
C THR A 99 -14.06 9.30 7.83
N LYS A 100 -13.58 9.55 6.60
CA LYS A 100 -13.74 8.63 5.47
C LYS A 100 -12.58 7.66 5.32
N THR A 101 -11.36 8.12 5.58
CA THR A 101 -10.16 7.28 5.43
C THR A 101 -10.18 6.12 6.41
N LYS A 102 -9.92 4.92 5.88
CA LYS A 102 -9.72 3.69 6.63
C LYS A 102 -8.24 3.43 6.86
N PHE A 103 -7.92 2.54 7.79
CA PHE A 103 -6.56 2.20 8.16
C PHE A 103 -6.32 0.71 8.02
N ILE A 104 -5.28 0.34 7.28
CA ILE A 104 -4.80 -1.04 7.13
C ILE A 104 -3.68 -1.24 8.14
N LEU A 105 -3.88 -2.16 9.08
CA LEU A 105 -2.86 -2.58 10.04
C LEU A 105 -2.29 -3.92 9.58
N PRO A 106 -0.99 -4.01 9.24
CA PRO A 106 -0.42 -5.23 8.66
C PRO A 106 -0.03 -6.29 9.70
N HIS A 107 0.06 -5.93 10.98
CA HIS A 107 0.58 -6.81 12.06
C HIS A 107 -0.31 -6.73 13.31
N PRO A 108 -0.50 -7.83 14.08
CA PRO A 108 -0.02 -9.21 13.85
C PRO A 108 -0.84 -10.00 12.82
N LYS A 109 -2.04 -9.52 12.49
CA LYS A 109 -2.85 -9.97 11.36
C LYS A 109 -3.34 -8.74 10.62
N VAL A 110 -3.53 -8.87 9.30
CA VAL A 110 -4.09 -7.78 8.50
C VAL A 110 -5.49 -7.43 9.00
N GLN A 111 -5.70 -6.16 9.34
CA GLN A 111 -6.98 -5.62 9.80
C GLN A 111 -7.28 -4.29 9.11
N ILE A 112 -8.55 -4.02 8.86
CA ILE A 112 -9.03 -2.75 8.32
C ILE A 112 -9.91 -2.07 9.37
N ILE A 113 -9.59 -0.84 9.73
CA ILE A 113 -10.33 -0.01 10.70
C ILE A 113 -10.93 1.19 9.98
N GLY A 114 -12.22 1.45 10.18
CA GLY A 114 -12.95 2.62 9.66
C GLY A 114 -13.24 3.65 10.73
#